data_AF-A0A3C0BID6-F1
#
_entry.id   AF-A0A3C0BID6-F1
#
_cell.length_a   1.000
_cell.length_b   1.000
_cell.length_c   1.000
_cell.angle_alpha   90.00
_cell.angle_beta   90.00
_cell.angle_gamma   90.00
#
_symmetry.space_group_name_H-M   'P 1'
#
loop_
_entity.id
_entity.type
_entity.pdbx_description
1 polymer ?
#
loop_
_entity_poly.entity_id
_entity_poly.type
_entity_poly.pdbx_seq_one_letter_code
_entity_poly.pdbx_strand_id
1 'polypeptide(L)'
;MADFIFRISPNIVLGPYTVSRLGQYAREWGSRYMVVLDPILKEVNLADKVLQPLIDRKVDFFVFNEFSEGADTKTIDRALTLARDGHIHGIIAAGGSKALHVGCAVASLYNENHDLYDFVDGAVPTTGAIPLICVPTTMREPFIYTSATPVIDSRCHQAKMLKGQK
;
A
#
# COMPACT_ATOMS: atom_id res chain seq x y z
N MET A 1 19.98 29.05 15.28
CA MET A 1 18.96 28.09 14.81
C MET A 1 19.32 26.74 15.42
N ALA A 2 18.35 26.02 15.97
CA ALA A 2 18.58 24.65 16.43
C ALA A 2 18.79 23.73 15.22
N ASP A 3 19.64 22.73 15.37
CA ASP A 3 19.86 21.71 14.35
C ASP A 3 18.56 20.94 14.10
N PHE A 4 18.21 20.73 12.84
CA PHE A 4 17.11 19.85 12.45
C PHE A 4 17.60 18.82 11.44
N ILE A 5 17.19 17.57 11.62
CA ILE A 5 17.55 16.46 10.73
C ILE A 5 16.34 16.17 9.85
N PHE A 6 16.51 16.34 8.55
CA PHE A 6 15.49 16.05 7.55
C PHE A 6 15.85 14.79 6.77
N ARG A 7 15.02 13.75 6.86
CA ARG A 7 15.16 12.50 6.12
C ARG A 7 13.86 12.19 5.39
N ILE A 8 13.95 12.05 4.07
CA ILE A 8 12.91 11.48 3.21
C ILE A 8 13.51 10.20 2.64
N SER A 9 13.03 9.04 3.09
CA SER A 9 13.57 7.72 2.72
C SER A 9 12.91 6.97 1.55
N PRO A 10 11.80 7.38 0.91
CA PRO A 10 11.32 6.69 -0.29
C PRO A 10 12.00 7.14 -1.59
N ASN A 11 12.11 6.23 -2.56
CA ASN A 11 12.47 6.53 -3.94
C ASN A 11 11.29 7.26 -4.62
N ILE A 12 11.38 8.59 -4.74
CA ILE A 12 10.32 9.43 -5.30
C ILE A 12 10.57 9.66 -6.80
N VAL A 13 9.67 9.15 -7.63
CA VAL A 13 9.73 9.31 -9.09
C VAL A 13 8.65 10.29 -9.54
N LEU A 14 9.06 11.53 -9.82
CA LEU A 14 8.17 12.61 -10.28
C LEU A 14 8.41 12.93 -11.76
N GLY A 15 7.32 13.23 -12.46
CA GLY A 15 7.36 13.63 -13.87
C GLY A 15 6.16 13.14 -14.67
N PRO A 16 6.03 13.60 -15.91
CA PRO A 16 5.00 13.10 -16.81
C PRO A 16 5.29 11.63 -17.18
N TYR A 17 4.22 10.86 -17.36
CA TYR A 17 4.28 9.45 -17.80
C TYR A 17 5.11 8.51 -16.92
N THR A 18 5.44 8.87 -15.68
CA THR A 18 6.25 8.04 -14.78
C THR A 18 5.65 6.67 -14.52
N VAL A 19 4.31 6.56 -14.51
CA VAL A 19 3.58 5.29 -14.34
C VAL A 19 3.92 4.27 -15.43
N SER A 20 4.31 4.69 -16.65
CA SER A 20 4.75 3.77 -17.71
C SER A 20 6.02 2.99 -17.35
N ARG A 21 6.81 3.50 -16.40
CA ARG A 21 8.01 2.85 -15.86
C ARG A 21 7.73 1.99 -14.64
N LEU A 22 6.47 1.89 -14.19
CA LEU A 22 6.10 1.14 -12.98
C LEU A 22 6.59 -0.31 -13.01
N GLY A 23 6.44 -0.99 -14.16
CA GLY A 23 6.91 -2.37 -14.32
C GLY A 23 8.43 -2.53 -14.20
N GLN A 24 9.21 -1.51 -14.57
CA GLN A 24 10.67 -1.52 -14.38
C GLN A 24 11.01 -1.50 -12.89
N TYR A 25 10.41 -0.58 -12.13
CA TYR A 25 10.65 -0.48 -10.69
C TYR A 25 10.13 -1.70 -9.94
N ALA A 26 8.95 -2.22 -10.31
CA ALA A 26 8.43 -3.44 -9.70
C ALA A 26 9.39 -4.63 -9.90
N ARG A 27 10.01 -4.77 -11.08
CA ARG A 27 10.93 -5.90 -11.35
C ARG A 27 12.19 -5.89 -10.48
N GLU A 28 12.61 -4.73 -9.99
CA GLU A 28 13.79 -4.60 -9.11
C GLU A 28 13.54 -5.23 -7.73
N TRP A 29 12.29 -5.26 -7.26
CA TRP A 29 11.94 -5.73 -5.93
C TRP A 29 11.28 -7.12 -5.93
N GLY A 30 10.81 -7.61 -7.08
CA GLY A 30 10.13 -8.89 -7.16
C GLY A 30 9.46 -9.16 -8.51
N SER A 31 8.65 -10.22 -8.54
CA SER A 31 7.95 -10.67 -9.74
C SER A 31 6.46 -10.91 -9.53
N ARG A 32 6.01 -11.09 -8.28
CA ARG A 32 4.63 -11.35 -7.90
C ARG A 32 4.12 -10.24 -6.99
N TYR A 33 3.07 -9.54 -7.39
CA TYR A 33 2.54 -8.40 -6.65
C TYR A 33 1.05 -8.52 -6.38
N MET A 34 0.60 -7.96 -5.26
CA MET A 34 -0.80 -7.58 -5.11
C MET A 34 -0.96 -6.12 -5.50
N VAL A 35 -1.87 -5.83 -6.42
CA VAL A 35 -2.23 -4.45 -6.80
C VAL A 35 -3.48 -4.05 -6.03
N VAL A 36 -3.33 -3.19 -5.04
CA VAL A 36 -4.45 -2.55 -4.35
C VAL A 36 -4.90 -1.38 -5.20
N LEU A 37 -6.03 -1.55 -5.90
CA LEU A 37 -6.54 -0.59 -6.87
C LEU A 37 -7.81 0.05 -6.35
N ASP A 38 -7.83 1.38 -6.27
CA ASP A 38 -9.02 2.15 -5.95
C ASP A 38 -10.12 1.90 -7.00
N PRO A 39 -11.33 1.45 -6.59
CA PRO A 39 -12.44 1.18 -7.52
C PRO A 39 -12.74 2.34 -8.46
N ILE A 40 -12.56 3.58 -8.01
CA ILE A 40 -12.78 4.79 -8.80
C ILE A 40 -11.89 4.79 -10.06
N LEU A 41 -10.67 4.23 -10.00
CA LEU A 41 -9.77 4.16 -11.16
C LEU A 41 -10.30 3.27 -12.27
N LYS A 42 -11.11 2.26 -11.95
CA LYS A 42 -11.82 1.46 -12.96
C LYS A 42 -12.93 2.30 -13.59
N GLU A 43 -13.70 3.03 -12.79
CA GLU A 43 -14.80 3.88 -13.27
C GLU A 43 -14.32 4.99 -14.22
N VAL A 44 -13.14 5.56 -13.97
CA VAL A 44 -12.55 6.62 -14.82
C VAL A 44 -11.63 6.10 -15.92
N ASN A 45 -11.59 4.79 -16.18
CA ASN A 45 -10.74 4.14 -17.21
C ASN A 45 -9.24 4.46 -17.06
N LEU A 46 -8.75 4.61 -15.81
CA LEU A 46 -7.33 4.82 -15.51
C LEU A 46 -6.64 3.56 -14.99
N ALA A 47 -7.39 2.52 -14.62
CA ALA A 47 -6.86 1.24 -14.17
C ALA A 47 -5.82 0.66 -15.15
N ASP A 48 -6.13 0.66 -16.45
CA ASP A 48 -5.23 0.10 -17.47
C ASP A 48 -3.89 0.82 -17.56
N LYS A 49 -3.84 2.13 -17.25
CA LYS A 49 -2.58 2.88 -17.25
C LYS A 49 -1.62 2.41 -16.15
N VAL A 50 -2.14 1.83 -15.08
CA VAL A 50 -1.36 1.25 -13.98
C VAL A 50 -1.00 -0.21 -14.28
N LEU A 51 -1.92 -0.97 -14.86
CA LEU A 51 -1.76 -2.41 -15.07
C LEU A 51 -0.94 -2.76 -16.32
N GLN A 52 -1.09 -2.02 -17.43
CA GLN A 52 -0.38 -2.29 -18.70
C GLN A 52 1.15 -2.32 -18.53
N PRO A 53 1.80 -1.37 -17.82
CA PRO A 53 3.24 -1.43 -17.60
C PRO A 53 3.73 -2.68 -16.87
N LEU A 54 2.89 -3.29 -16.03
CA LEU A 54 3.20 -4.53 -15.32
C LEU A 54 3.13 -5.72 -16.30
N ILE A 55 2.12 -5.75 -17.15
CA ILE A 55 1.94 -6.76 -18.21
C ILE A 55 3.10 -6.72 -19.20
N ASP A 56 3.45 -5.53 -19.70
CA ASP A 56 4.55 -5.32 -20.65
C ASP A 56 5.90 -5.83 -20.12
N ARG A 57 6.09 -5.77 -18.81
CA ARG A 57 7.30 -6.24 -18.11
C ARG A 57 7.16 -7.65 -17.53
N LYS A 58 6.08 -8.38 -17.87
CA LYS A 58 5.80 -9.74 -17.41
C LYS A 58 5.87 -9.88 -15.89
N VAL A 59 5.37 -8.88 -15.18
CA VAL A 59 5.19 -8.92 -13.73
C VAL A 59 3.86 -9.62 -13.46
N ASP A 60 3.90 -10.68 -12.65
CA ASP A 60 2.69 -11.38 -12.23
C ASP A 60 1.99 -10.56 -11.15
N PHE A 61 0.68 -10.35 -11.28
CA PHE A 61 -0.08 -9.65 -10.27
C PHE A 61 -1.53 -10.11 -10.23
N PHE A 62 -2.16 -9.89 -9.08
CA PHE A 62 -3.61 -9.93 -8.94
C PHE A 62 -4.10 -8.62 -8.33
N VAL A 63 -5.35 -8.27 -8.61
CA VAL A 63 -5.94 -6.99 -8.22
C VAL A 63 -6.84 -7.19 -7.01
N PHE A 64 -6.66 -6.37 -5.98
CA PHE A 64 -7.56 -6.23 -4.85
C PHE A 64 -8.25 -4.87 -4.91
N ASN A 65 -9.58 -4.87 -5.02
CA ASN A 65 -10.41 -3.66 -5.13
C ASN A 65 -11.70 -3.75 -4.28
N GLU A 66 -11.75 -4.64 -3.29
CA GLU A 66 -12.95 -4.92 -2.49
C GLU A 66 -13.05 -4.02 -1.24
N PHE A 67 -13.01 -2.71 -1.44
CA PHE A 67 -13.12 -1.73 -0.35
C PHE A 67 -14.01 -0.55 -0.73
N SER A 68 -14.99 -0.24 0.13
CA SER A 68 -16.01 0.79 -0.10
C SER A 68 -15.80 2.04 0.77
N GLU A 69 -15.69 1.88 2.09
CA GLU A 69 -15.75 3.01 3.02
C GLU A 69 -14.38 3.54 3.45
N GLY A 70 -13.36 2.69 3.59
CA GLY A 70 -12.03 3.14 4.00
C GLY A 70 -11.03 1.99 4.14
N ALA A 71 -9.85 2.32 4.68
CA ALA A 71 -8.90 1.34 5.15
C ALA A 71 -9.35 0.81 6.52
N ASP A 72 -10.41 0.01 6.49
CA ASP A 72 -10.96 -0.61 7.69
C ASP A 72 -10.20 -1.89 8.02
N THR A 73 -10.17 -2.24 9.30
CA THR A 73 -9.56 -3.47 9.81
C THR A 73 -9.96 -4.72 9.02
N LYS A 74 -11.26 -4.90 8.76
CA LYS A 74 -11.81 -6.05 7.99
C LYS A 74 -11.32 -6.09 6.54
N THR A 75 -11.08 -4.92 5.95
CA THR A 75 -10.56 -4.83 4.58
C THR A 75 -9.09 -5.18 4.54
N ILE A 76 -8.32 -4.69 5.51
CA ILE A 76 -6.89 -4.99 5.61
C ILE A 76 -6.68 -6.47 5.91
N ASP A 77 -7.49 -7.07 6.78
CA ASP A 77 -7.43 -8.50 7.11
C ASP A 77 -7.71 -9.41 5.90
N ARG A 78 -8.75 -9.08 5.11
CA ARG A 78 -9.02 -9.76 3.83
C ARG A 78 -7.86 -9.61 2.85
N ALA A 79 -7.32 -8.41 2.71
CA ALA A 79 -6.19 -8.14 1.83
C ALA A 79 -4.91 -8.86 2.29
N LEU A 80 -4.66 -8.97 3.60
CA LEU A 80 -3.56 -9.75 4.18
C LEU A 80 -3.70 -11.23 3.88
N THR A 81 -4.89 -11.79 4.03
CA THR A 81 -5.17 -13.19 3.72
C THR A 81 -4.86 -13.48 2.24
N LEU A 82 -5.41 -12.67 1.33
CA LEU A 82 -5.16 -12.80 -0.11
C LEU A 82 -3.67 -12.61 -0.48
N ALA A 83 -2.99 -11.66 0.16
CA ALA A 83 -1.57 -11.44 -0.04
C ALA A 83 -0.76 -12.69 0.35
N ARG A 84 -1.09 -13.31 1.50
CA ARG A 84 -0.39 -14.48 2.03
C ARG A 84 -0.63 -15.71 1.15
N ASP A 85 -1.87 -15.95 0.77
CA ASP A 85 -2.26 -17.05 -0.13
C ASP A 85 -1.64 -16.88 -1.52
N GLY A 86 -1.52 -15.62 -2.00
CA GLY A 86 -0.90 -15.29 -3.28
C GLY A 86 0.64 -15.33 -3.27
N HIS A 87 1.27 -15.55 -2.12
CA HIS A 87 2.74 -15.55 -1.94
C HIS A 87 3.44 -14.36 -2.62
N ILE A 88 2.89 -13.16 -2.42
CA ILE A 88 3.39 -11.95 -3.05
C ILE A 88 4.79 -11.57 -2.55
N HIS A 89 5.56 -10.92 -3.42
CA HIS A 89 6.87 -10.36 -3.08
C HIS A 89 6.77 -8.86 -2.74
N GLY A 90 5.64 -8.22 -3.05
CA GLY A 90 5.41 -6.81 -2.75
C GLY A 90 4.01 -6.36 -3.10
N ILE A 91 3.71 -5.09 -2.77
CA ILE A 91 2.41 -4.47 -2.98
C ILE A 91 2.56 -3.24 -3.85
N ILE A 92 1.62 -3.06 -4.77
CA ILE A 92 1.45 -1.83 -5.55
C ILE A 92 0.12 -1.21 -5.15
N ALA A 93 0.15 -0.05 -4.50
CA ALA A 93 -1.04 0.66 -4.09
C ALA A 93 -1.30 1.83 -5.04
N ALA A 94 -2.41 1.79 -5.78
CA ALA A 94 -2.75 2.79 -6.79
C ALA A 94 -4.12 3.39 -6.49
N GLY A 95 -4.16 4.71 -6.24
CA GLY A 95 -5.40 5.39 -5.88
C GLY A 95 -5.26 6.58 -4.95
N GLY A 96 -6.37 6.90 -4.28
CA GLY A 96 -6.41 7.88 -3.22
C GLY A 96 -5.94 7.34 -1.86
N SER A 97 -6.22 8.11 -0.80
CA SER A 97 -5.85 7.79 0.58
C SER A 97 -6.24 6.37 0.99
N LYS A 98 -7.47 5.95 0.69
CA LYS A 98 -8.01 4.63 1.06
C LYS A 98 -7.14 3.47 0.54
N ALA A 99 -6.87 3.45 -0.77
CA ALA A 99 -6.06 2.41 -1.39
C ALA A 99 -4.63 2.40 -0.87
N LEU A 100 -4.04 3.59 -0.68
CA LEU A 100 -2.68 3.75 -0.17
C LEU A 100 -2.57 3.29 1.30
N HIS A 101 -3.55 3.59 2.14
CA HIS A 101 -3.58 3.15 3.54
C HIS A 101 -3.71 1.64 3.64
N VAL A 102 -4.58 1.02 2.85
CA VAL A 102 -4.68 -0.45 2.78
C VAL A 102 -3.34 -1.04 2.34
N GLY A 103 -2.74 -0.53 1.27
CA GLY A 103 -1.45 -1.03 0.79
C GLY A 103 -0.32 -0.88 1.82
N CYS A 104 -0.21 0.27 2.47
CA CYS A 104 0.75 0.51 3.55
C CYS A 104 0.56 -0.45 4.74
N ALA A 105 -0.69 -0.65 5.18
CA ALA A 105 -1.00 -1.51 6.30
C ALA A 105 -0.68 -2.98 5.97
N VAL A 106 -1.11 -3.47 4.81
CA VAL A 106 -0.81 -4.86 4.40
C VAL A 106 0.70 -5.06 4.23
N ALA A 107 1.41 -4.11 3.62
CA ALA A 107 2.87 -4.24 3.44
C ALA A 107 3.62 -4.31 4.77
N SER A 108 3.15 -3.54 5.77
CA SER A 108 3.75 -3.49 7.11
C SER A 108 3.44 -4.74 7.93
N LEU A 109 2.27 -5.35 7.73
CA LEU A 109 1.80 -6.48 8.54
C LEU A 109 1.95 -7.85 7.85
N TYR A 110 2.39 -7.88 6.59
CA TYR A 110 2.47 -9.11 5.80
C TYR A 110 3.20 -10.26 6.53
N ASN A 111 4.37 -9.94 7.08
CA ASN A 111 5.27 -10.87 7.77
C ASN A 111 4.94 -11.06 9.27
N GLU A 112 3.98 -10.30 9.81
CA GLU A 112 3.60 -10.40 11.22
C GLU A 112 2.71 -11.61 11.49
N ASN A 113 3.00 -12.35 12.55
CA ASN A 113 2.19 -13.51 12.96
C ASN A 113 1.12 -13.17 14.02
N HIS A 114 1.03 -11.91 14.43
CA HIS A 114 0.07 -11.43 15.43
C HIS A 114 -1.25 -10.98 14.79
N ASP A 115 -2.28 -10.81 15.62
CA ASP A 115 -3.56 -10.27 15.15
C ASP A 115 -3.36 -8.81 14.72
N LEU A 116 -4.02 -8.43 13.63
CA LEU A 116 -4.04 -7.05 13.17
C LEU A 116 -4.56 -6.10 14.26
N TYR A 117 -5.49 -6.55 15.11
CA TYR A 117 -6.02 -5.76 16.21
C TYR A 117 -4.96 -5.37 17.25
N ASP A 118 -3.93 -6.18 17.47
CA ASP A 118 -2.83 -5.85 18.41
C ASP A 118 -2.09 -4.58 17.94
N PHE A 119 -1.90 -4.43 16.62
CA PHE A 119 -1.26 -3.27 16.03
C PHE A 119 -2.16 -2.04 16.02
N VAL A 120 -3.47 -2.23 15.86
CA VAL A 120 -4.48 -1.15 16.00
C VAL A 120 -4.53 -0.63 17.44
N ASP A 121 -4.33 -1.52 18.42
CA ASP A 121 -4.30 -1.20 19.85
C ASP A 121 -2.93 -0.66 20.33
N GLY A 122 -1.96 -0.53 19.41
CA GLY A 122 -0.73 0.25 19.61
C GLY A 122 0.57 -0.55 19.59
N ALA A 123 0.51 -1.86 19.33
CA ALA A 123 1.70 -2.67 19.11
C ALA A 123 2.50 -2.15 17.91
N VAL A 124 3.80 -2.42 17.92
CA VAL A 124 4.73 -2.02 16.86
C VAL A 124 5.11 -3.29 16.09
N PRO A 125 4.98 -3.31 14.75
CA PRO A 125 5.52 -4.40 13.94
C PRO A 125 6.98 -4.62 14.26
N THR A 126 7.36 -5.89 14.40
CA THR A 126 8.72 -6.33 14.75
C THR A 126 9.47 -6.86 13.53
N THR A 127 8.73 -7.30 12.52
CA THR A 127 9.23 -7.81 11.26
C THR A 127 9.39 -6.70 10.23
N GLY A 128 10.29 -6.91 9.26
CA GLY A 128 10.47 -6.00 8.14
C GLY A 128 9.29 -6.05 7.19
N ALA A 129 8.86 -4.88 6.70
CA ALA A 129 7.79 -4.77 5.70
C ALA A 129 8.22 -5.34 4.34
N ILE A 130 7.25 -5.84 3.58
CA ILE A 130 7.49 -6.18 2.18
C ILE A 130 7.55 -4.91 1.30
N PRO A 131 8.24 -4.97 0.14
CA PRO A 131 8.29 -3.86 -0.81
C PRO A 131 6.91 -3.26 -1.13
N LEU A 132 6.81 -1.94 -1.01
CA LEU A 132 5.59 -1.17 -1.30
C LEU A 132 5.89 -0.10 -2.35
N ILE A 133 5.12 -0.10 -3.43
CA ILE A 133 5.14 0.93 -4.46
C ILE A 133 3.81 1.70 -4.41
N CYS A 134 3.87 3.00 -4.15
CA CYS A 134 2.70 3.86 -4.10
C CYS A 134 2.55 4.66 -5.40
N VAL A 135 1.37 4.59 -6.00
CA VAL A 135 0.96 5.39 -7.17
C VAL A 135 -0.22 6.28 -6.75
N PRO A 136 0.06 7.43 -6.09
CA PRO A 136 -0.98 8.34 -5.65
C PRO A 136 -1.66 9.01 -6.84
N THR A 137 -2.99 8.93 -6.92
CA THR A 137 -3.78 9.64 -7.93
C THR A 137 -4.37 10.94 -7.42
N THR A 138 -4.21 11.21 -6.12
CA THR A 138 -4.65 12.45 -5.46
C THR A 138 -3.51 13.03 -4.62
N MET A 139 -3.48 14.35 -4.45
CA MET A 139 -2.42 15.07 -3.71
C MET A 139 -2.69 15.18 -2.21
N ARG A 140 -3.58 14.35 -1.65
CA ARG A 140 -4.10 14.52 -0.28
C ARG A 140 -3.57 13.49 0.73
N GLU A 141 -2.51 12.76 0.39
CA GLU A 141 -2.04 11.66 1.22
C GLU A 141 -0.60 11.87 1.72
N PRO A 142 -0.40 12.57 2.85
CA PRO A 142 0.92 12.79 3.42
C PRO A 142 1.48 11.56 4.14
N PHE A 143 0.64 10.63 4.61
CA PHE A 143 1.10 9.51 5.43
C PHE A 143 1.90 8.47 4.64
N ILE A 144 1.89 8.51 3.30
CA ILE A 144 2.77 7.69 2.45
C ILE A 144 4.26 7.93 2.72
N TYR A 145 4.64 9.07 3.31
CA TYR A 145 6.03 9.37 3.66
C TYR A 145 6.37 9.07 5.13
N THR A 146 5.37 8.75 5.95
CA THR A 146 5.54 8.54 7.39
C THR A 146 5.55 7.05 7.76
N SER A 147 6.04 6.71 8.95
CA SER A 147 6.02 5.35 9.50
C SER A 147 4.69 4.99 10.17
N ALA A 148 3.64 5.78 9.97
CA ALA A 148 2.34 5.53 10.54
C ALA A 148 1.25 5.75 9.49
N THR A 149 0.25 4.88 9.49
CA THR A 149 -0.85 4.90 8.53
C THR A 149 -2.17 4.95 9.29
N PRO A 150 -3.08 5.89 8.98
CA PRO A 150 -4.39 5.91 9.60
C PRO A 150 -5.23 4.73 9.09
N VAL A 151 -5.90 4.06 10.02
CA VAL A 151 -6.76 2.88 9.79
C VAL A 151 -8.02 3.08 10.62
N ILE A 152 -9.17 2.62 10.13
CA ILE A 152 -10.43 2.66 10.89
C ILE A 152 -10.62 1.32 11.59
N ASP A 153 -10.77 1.34 12.91
CA ASP A 153 -11.10 0.15 13.69
C ASP A 153 -12.55 -0.26 13.44
N SER A 154 -12.77 -1.42 12.81
CA SER A 154 -14.11 -1.93 12.52
C SER A 154 -14.92 -2.32 13.77
N ARG A 155 -14.30 -2.42 14.97
CA ARG A 155 -14.98 -2.71 16.24
C ARG A 155 -15.70 -1.48 16.79
N CYS A 156 -15.09 -0.30 16.66
CA CYS A 156 -15.54 0.93 17.30
C CYS A 156 -15.72 2.12 16.34
N HIS A 157 -15.46 1.95 15.06
CA HIS A 157 -15.50 2.99 14.01
C HIS A 157 -14.62 4.22 14.31
N GLN A 158 -13.55 4.04 15.11
CA GLN A 158 -12.60 5.10 15.42
C GLN A 158 -11.38 5.02 14.52
N ALA A 159 -10.86 6.18 14.13
CA ALA A 159 -9.56 6.26 13.45
C ALA A 159 -8.42 5.98 14.45
N LYS A 160 -7.54 5.08 14.07
CA LYS A 160 -6.34 4.66 14.81
C LYS A 160 -5.11 4.80 13.92
N MET A 161 -3.95 5.00 14.52
CA MET A 161 -2.69 5.11 13.79
C MET A 161 -1.95 3.76 13.88
N LEU A 162 -1.92 3.03 12.76
CA LEU A 162 -1.14 1.83 12.63
C LEU A 162 0.33 2.21 12.41
N LYS A 163 1.22 1.76 13.29
CA LYS A 163 2.66 1.94 13.10
C LYS A 163 3.16 0.89 12.13
N GLY A 164 3.97 1.30 11.17
CA GLY A 164 4.61 0.43 10.19
C GLY A 164 6.12 0.64 10.18
N GLN A 165 6.87 -0.42 9.88
CA GLN A 165 8.28 -0.30 9.53
C GLN A 165 8.38 -0.04 8.02
N LYS A 166 9.22 0.91 7.60
CA LYS A 166 9.50 1.22 6.18
C LYS A 166 10.98 1.07 5.90
#